data_AF-A0A3N9XUF9-F1
#
_entry.id   AF-A0A3N9XUF9-F1
#
_cell.length_a   1.000
_cell.length_b   1.000
_cell.length_c   1.000
_cell.angle_alpha   90.00
_cell.angle_beta   90.00
_cell.angle_gamma   90.00
#
_symmetry.space_group_name_H-M   'P 1'
#
loop_
_entity.id
_entity.type
_entity.pdbx_description
1 polymer ?
#
loop_
_entity_poly.entity_id
_entity_poly.type
_entity_poly.pdbx_seq_one_letter_code
_entity_poly.pdbx_strand_id
1 'polypeptide(L)'
;MGLQLPAELAEALNWVGFTWPEADEELLYEAAQAWMSFAGTLRTAASGANAGASVVSATNRGRDVAAFEAMWRGEEGPTSRIEDGAEAAELIAAALLVMAVITLTQKVLTIVQLTILVIQVAMALAAAAPTLGGSLAQIPIAIGVARVAIRRIIKEVVQRVVNDIIPRLLRRAKTLLRRFNRKGPDRRPGRPGVPGPLQEVRYQGRPMRDDYRYETAGDHPGNPFRPKSVRRLSEAEREAHRVYVDSDGIVRQAKDGQPFDTRAASTHWTQDGGRAIFVMDERGNIYASNYQEVGAFHHSTLGNGQPVAAAGEIAVVDGRVQYVTSASGHYRPDPQQMRQVTDELSRNGVNDIPLFGFDGRTRLN
;
A
#
# COMPACT_ATOMS: atom_id res chain seq x y z
N MET A 1 -27.77 28.98 -5.54
CA MET A 1 -26.88 30.13 -5.29
C MET A 1 -27.00 30.48 -3.83
N GLY A 2 -25.87 30.43 -3.11
CA GLY A 2 -25.81 30.78 -1.70
C GLY A 2 -26.27 32.22 -1.40
N LEU A 3 -26.46 32.50 -0.12
CA LEU A 3 -26.94 33.74 0.46
C LEU A 3 -26.07 34.91 -0.02
N GLN A 4 -26.76 35.90 -0.59
CA GLN A 4 -26.18 37.12 -1.13
C GLN A 4 -26.38 38.29 -0.16
N LEU A 5 -25.50 39.28 -0.26
CA LEU A 5 -25.66 40.53 0.47
C LEU A 5 -26.84 41.33 -0.12
N PRO A 6 -27.83 41.75 0.69
CA PRO A 6 -28.84 42.72 0.26
C PRO A 6 -28.19 44.02 -0.22
N ALA A 7 -28.66 44.58 -1.34
CA ALA A 7 -28.05 45.75 -1.98
C ALA A 7 -27.98 46.97 -1.04
N GLU A 8 -28.96 47.09 -0.14
CA GLU A 8 -29.08 48.14 0.86
C GLU A 8 -27.93 48.12 1.89
N LEU A 9 -27.27 46.97 2.07
CA LEU A 9 -26.18 46.79 3.03
C LEU A 9 -24.80 46.92 2.38
N ALA A 10 -24.72 47.08 1.06
CA ALA A 10 -23.46 47.21 0.34
C ALA A 10 -22.66 48.44 0.79
N GLU A 11 -23.34 49.56 1.03
CA GLU A 11 -22.70 50.78 1.52
C GLU A 11 -22.16 50.60 2.94
N ALA A 12 -22.94 49.97 3.82
CA ALA A 12 -22.52 49.69 5.19
C ALA A 12 -21.31 48.74 5.24
N LEU A 13 -21.26 47.76 4.34
CA LEU A 13 -20.12 46.88 4.18
C LEU A 13 -18.85 47.66 3.77
N ASN A 14 -18.98 48.65 2.88
CA ASN A 14 -17.87 49.51 2.49
C ASN A 14 -17.37 50.37 3.66
N TRP A 15 -18.25 50.90 4.51
CA TRP A 15 -17.86 51.65 5.71
C TRP A 15 -16.99 50.83 6.67
N VAL A 16 -17.35 49.55 6.88
CA VAL A 16 -16.57 48.66 7.75
C VAL A 16 -15.30 48.14 7.07
N GLY A 17 -15.19 48.21 5.74
CA GLY A 17 -13.99 47.87 4.98
C GLY A 17 -13.75 46.36 4.87
N PHE A 18 -14.81 45.55 4.80
CA PHE A 18 -14.74 44.11 4.57
C PHE A 18 -15.29 43.74 3.20
N THR A 19 -14.89 42.60 2.67
CA THR A 19 -15.47 42.00 1.47
C THR A 19 -16.51 40.95 1.85
N TRP A 20 -17.56 40.85 1.04
CA TRP A 20 -18.56 39.79 1.22
C TRP A 20 -17.96 38.43 0.85
N PRO A 21 -18.15 37.37 1.66
CA PRO A 21 -17.61 36.06 1.34
C PRO A 21 -18.29 35.44 0.12
N GLU A 22 -17.48 34.97 -0.83
CA GLU A 22 -17.95 34.31 -2.08
C GLU A 22 -18.32 32.83 -1.88
N ALA A 23 -17.97 32.23 -0.74
CA ALA A 23 -18.27 30.82 -0.47
C ALA A 23 -19.78 30.55 -0.58
N ASP A 24 -20.16 29.55 -1.39
CA ASP A 24 -21.54 29.14 -1.59
C ASP A 24 -21.88 27.96 -0.67
N GLU A 25 -22.67 28.24 0.37
CA GLU A 25 -23.10 27.26 1.35
C GLU A 25 -24.11 26.24 0.81
N GLU A 26 -24.86 26.60 -0.24
CA GLU A 26 -25.81 25.68 -0.88
C GLU A 26 -25.03 24.64 -1.68
N LEU A 27 -24.01 25.06 -2.44
CA LEU A 27 -23.09 24.13 -3.11
C LEU A 27 -22.33 23.24 -2.12
N LEU A 28 -21.92 23.77 -0.96
CA LEU A 28 -21.31 22.96 0.09
C LEU A 28 -22.28 21.90 0.65
N TYR A 29 -23.55 22.27 0.82
CA TYR A 29 -24.59 21.36 1.26
C TYR A 29 -24.91 20.28 0.21
N GLU A 30 -25.05 20.66 -1.06
CA GLU A 30 -25.24 19.74 -2.18
C GLU A 30 -24.06 18.76 -2.31
N ALA A 31 -22.83 19.26 -2.20
CA ALA A 31 -21.64 18.42 -2.19
C ALA A 31 -21.65 17.43 -1.01
N ALA A 32 -22.06 17.87 0.18
CA ALA A 32 -22.21 16.99 1.33
C ALA A 32 -23.22 15.86 1.07
N GLN A 33 -24.38 16.18 0.47
CA GLN A 33 -25.38 15.18 0.10
C GLN A 33 -24.86 14.19 -0.95
N ALA A 34 -24.11 14.66 -1.96
CA ALA A 34 -23.50 13.81 -2.97
C ALA A 34 -22.52 12.80 -2.34
N TRP A 35 -21.66 13.25 -1.41
CA TRP A 35 -20.75 12.38 -0.67
C TRP A 35 -21.50 11.37 0.22
N MET A 36 -22.59 11.78 0.87
CA MET A 36 -23.42 10.89 1.68
C MET A 36 -24.11 9.81 0.84
N SER A 37 -24.63 10.19 -0.34
CA SER A 37 -25.22 9.25 -1.30
C SER A 37 -24.19 8.24 -1.83
N PHE A 38 -22.97 8.72 -2.13
CA PHE A 38 -21.86 7.86 -2.52
C PHE A 38 -21.49 6.86 -1.41
N ALA A 39 -21.42 7.29 -0.15
CA ALA A 39 -21.21 6.39 0.98
C ALA A 39 -22.31 5.30 1.07
N GLY A 40 -23.57 5.68 0.90
CA GLY A 40 -24.69 4.73 0.87
C GLY A 40 -24.58 3.70 -0.25
N THR A 41 -24.11 4.14 -1.43
CA THR A 41 -23.84 3.25 -2.57
C THR A 41 -22.73 2.24 -2.23
N LEU A 42 -21.64 2.69 -1.60
CA LEU A 42 -20.56 1.82 -1.16
C LEU A 42 -21.03 0.81 -0.11
N ARG A 43 -21.82 1.23 0.89
CA ARG A 43 -22.37 0.30 1.91
C ARG A 43 -23.30 -0.74 1.30
N THR A 44 -24.12 -0.34 0.33
CA THR A 44 -24.99 -1.25 -0.41
C THR A 44 -24.16 -2.28 -1.19
N ALA A 45 -23.12 -1.82 -1.90
CA ALA A 45 -22.20 -2.71 -2.60
C ALA A 45 -21.47 -3.68 -1.65
N ALA A 46 -21.00 -3.21 -0.50
CA ALA A 46 -20.38 -4.04 0.52
C ALA A 46 -21.34 -5.13 1.04
N SER A 47 -22.59 -4.75 1.33
CA SER A 47 -23.61 -5.70 1.80
C SER A 47 -23.94 -6.78 0.75
N GLY A 48 -24.08 -6.39 -0.52
CA GLY A 48 -24.32 -7.32 -1.63
C GLY A 48 -23.12 -8.25 -1.87
N ALA A 49 -21.90 -7.73 -1.81
CA ALA A 49 -20.69 -8.53 -1.91
C ALA A 49 -20.59 -9.54 -0.76
N ASN A 50 -20.90 -9.14 0.48
CA ASN A 50 -20.86 -10.02 1.64
C ASN A 50 -21.93 -11.13 1.57
N ALA A 51 -23.13 -10.80 1.08
CA ALA A 51 -24.16 -11.79 0.84
C ALA A 51 -23.70 -12.84 -0.20
N GLY A 52 -23.11 -12.39 -1.31
CA GLY A 52 -22.54 -13.28 -2.32
C GLY A 52 -21.42 -14.17 -1.80
N ALA A 53 -20.49 -13.61 -1.03
CA ALA A 53 -19.39 -14.38 -0.42
C ALA A 53 -19.89 -15.41 0.59
N SER A 54 -20.94 -15.09 1.34
CA SER A 54 -21.55 -16.01 2.31
C SER A 54 -22.21 -17.22 1.64
N VAL A 55 -22.72 -17.07 0.40
CA VAL A 55 -23.24 -18.21 -0.38
C VAL A 55 -22.12 -19.18 -0.74
N VAL A 56 -20.91 -18.68 -1.06
CA VAL A 56 -19.77 -19.52 -1.39
C VAL A 56 -19.37 -20.40 -0.21
N SER A 57 -19.28 -19.84 1.00
CA SER A 57 -18.93 -20.62 2.20
C SER A 57 -20.08 -21.51 2.69
N ALA A 58 -21.34 -21.14 2.45
CA ALA A 58 -22.49 -21.97 2.80
C ALA A 58 -22.63 -23.21 1.90
N THR A 59 -22.28 -23.09 0.62
CA THR A 59 -22.52 -24.14 -0.40
C THR A 59 -21.30 -25.01 -0.65
N ASN A 60 -20.09 -24.55 -0.31
CA ASN A 60 -18.85 -25.25 -0.58
C ASN A 60 -18.07 -25.54 0.71
N ARG A 61 -17.25 -26.60 0.72
CA ARG A 61 -16.33 -26.92 1.82
C ARG A 61 -14.97 -27.32 1.24
N GLY A 62 -13.91 -26.98 1.96
CA GLY A 62 -12.53 -27.30 1.56
C GLY A 62 -11.53 -26.26 2.06
N ARG A 63 -10.24 -26.55 1.92
CA ARG A 63 -9.16 -25.63 2.34
C ARG A 63 -9.22 -24.31 1.57
N ASP A 64 -9.59 -24.34 0.30
CA ASP A 64 -9.66 -23.15 -0.55
C ASP A 64 -10.83 -22.24 -0.16
N VAL A 65 -11.96 -22.83 0.25
CA VAL A 65 -13.13 -22.09 0.76
C VAL A 65 -12.80 -21.44 2.12
N ALA A 66 -12.10 -22.15 3.00
CA ALA A 66 -11.65 -21.61 4.27
C ALA A 66 -10.62 -20.48 4.08
N ALA A 67 -9.70 -20.63 3.12
CA ALA A 67 -8.74 -19.59 2.75
C ALA A 67 -9.44 -18.36 2.14
N PHE A 68 -10.45 -18.56 1.29
CA PHE A 68 -11.29 -17.50 0.77
C PHE A 68 -12.02 -16.75 1.89
N GLU A 69 -12.65 -17.47 2.82
CA GLU A 69 -13.38 -16.86 3.93
C GLU A 69 -12.46 -16.06 4.87
N ALA A 70 -11.29 -16.61 5.19
CA ALA A 70 -10.27 -15.91 5.99
C ALA A 70 -9.76 -14.64 5.28
N MET A 71 -9.58 -14.69 3.96
CA MET A 71 -9.16 -13.54 3.15
C MET A 71 -10.27 -12.50 3.01
N TRP A 72 -11.51 -12.93 2.84
CA TRP A 72 -12.68 -12.07 2.71
C TRP A 72 -12.97 -11.30 4.00
N ARG A 73 -12.87 -11.98 5.16
CA ARG A 73 -13.12 -11.42 6.50
C ARG A 73 -11.89 -10.74 7.13
N GLY A 74 -10.72 -10.81 6.50
CA GLY A 74 -9.51 -10.19 7.01
C GLY A 74 -9.62 -8.66 7.10
N GLU A 75 -8.78 -8.03 7.93
CA GLU A 75 -8.75 -6.57 8.12
C GLU A 75 -8.43 -5.78 6.84
N GLU A 76 -7.83 -6.42 5.83
CA GLU A 76 -7.60 -5.83 4.50
C GLU A 76 -8.49 -6.46 3.41
N GLY A 77 -9.55 -7.16 3.81
CA GLY A 77 -10.49 -7.83 2.92
C GLY A 77 -11.28 -6.87 2.04
N PRO A 78 -11.84 -7.34 0.91
CA PRO A 78 -12.57 -6.48 -0.03
C PRO A 78 -13.69 -5.67 0.62
N THR A 79 -14.49 -6.29 1.50
CA THR A 79 -15.59 -5.63 2.21
C THR A 79 -15.07 -4.56 3.17
N SER A 80 -14.05 -4.86 3.98
CA SER A 80 -13.45 -3.89 4.90
C SER A 80 -12.91 -2.66 4.17
N ARG A 81 -12.37 -2.83 2.96
CA ARG A 81 -11.90 -1.68 2.16
C ARG A 81 -13.05 -0.82 1.65
N ILE A 82 -14.13 -1.44 1.16
CA ILE A 82 -15.32 -0.69 0.71
C ILE A 82 -15.95 0.05 1.89
N GLU A 83 -15.97 -0.56 3.08
CA GLU A 83 -16.44 0.05 4.33
C GLU A 83 -15.53 1.21 4.76
N ASP A 84 -14.20 1.07 4.70
CA ASP A 84 -13.25 2.18 4.93
C ASP A 84 -13.53 3.36 3.96
N GLY A 85 -13.82 3.05 2.70
CA GLY A 85 -14.19 4.04 1.68
C GLY A 85 -15.52 4.74 2.00
N ALA A 86 -16.51 3.99 2.48
CA ALA A 86 -17.80 4.53 2.90
C ALA A 86 -17.67 5.44 4.13
N GLU A 87 -16.91 5.02 5.15
CA GLU A 87 -16.63 5.85 6.33
C GLU A 87 -15.88 7.13 5.94
N ALA A 88 -14.92 7.03 5.02
CA ALA A 88 -14.21 8.21 4.54
C ALA A 88 -15.14 9.20 3.82
N ALA A 89 -16.05 8.71 2.98
CA ALA A 89 -17.05 9.51 2.29
C ALA A 89 -18.02 10.20 3.28
N GLU A 90 -18.46 9.50 4.33
CA GLU A 90 -19.28 10.07 5.41
C GLU A 90 -18.56 11.18 6.16
N LEU A 91 -17.27 11.01 6.46
CA LEU A 91 -16.46 12.04 7.13
C LEU A 91 -16.28 13.29 6.26
N ILE A 92 -16.13 13.12 4.94
CA ILE A 92 -16.07 14.24 3.99
C ILE A 92 -17.43 14.94 3.91
N ALA A 93 -18.54 14.18 3.82
CA ALA A 93 -19.89 14.71 3.84
C ALA A 93 -20.15 15.54 5.11
N ALA A 94 -19.79 15.00 6.28
CA ALA A 94 -19.93 15.68 7.56
C ALA A 94 -19.10 16.98 7.60
N ALA A 95 -17.87 16.96 7.10
CA ALA A 95 -17.03 18.16 7.04
C ALA A 95 -17.64 19.25 6.15
N LEU A 96 -18.14 18.88 4.97
CA LEU A 96 -18.81 19.80 4.04
C LEU A 96 -20.10 20.37 4.63
N LEU A 97 -20.91 19.54 5.29
CA LEU A 97 -22.14 19.98 5.97
C LEU A 97 -21.83 21.00 7.06
N VAL A 98 -20.83 20.73 7.91
CA VAL A 98 -20.44 21.67 8.96
C VAL A 98 -19.92 22.98 8.37
N MET A 99 -19.14 22.93 7.28
CA MET A 99 -18.70 24.14 6.58
C MET A 99 -19.88 24.93 6.01
N ALA A 100 -20.87 24.27 5.40
CA ALA A 100 -22.09 24.91 4.90
C ALA A 100 -22.83 25.66 6.02
N VAL A 101 -23.05 25.00 7.16
CA VAL A 101 -23.73 25.61 8.32
C VAL A 101 -22.94 26.80 8.87
N ILE A 102 -21.61 26.67 9.01
CA ILE A 102 -20.76 27.75 9.50
C ILE A 102 -20.80 28.95 8.55
N THR A 103 -20.66 28.72 7.24
CA THR A 103 -20.70 29.79 6.23
C THR A 103 -22.05 30.49 6.21
N LEU A 104 -23.16 29.74 6.24
CA LEU A 104 -24.51 30.32 6.32
C LEU A 104 -24.67 31.19 7.57
N THR A 105 -24.30 30.63 8.73
CA THR A 105 -24.40 31.32 10.02
C THR A 105 -23.58 32.60 10.01
N GLN A 106 -22.37 32.57 9.47
CA GLN A 106 -21.50 33.75 9.34
C GLN A 106 -22.15 34.83 8.48
N LYS A 107 -22.69 34.46 7.31
CA LYS A 107 -23.34 35.42 6.40
C LYS A 107 -24.56 36.06 7.06
N VAL A 108 -25.40 35.27 7.72
CA VAL A 108 -26.56 35.78 8.48
C VAL A 108 -26.14 36.74 9.59
N LEU A 109 -25.16 36.37 10.42
CA LEU A 109 -24.65 37.24 11.49
C LEU A 109 -24.05 38.54 10.94
N THR A 110 -23.38 38.48 9.79
CA THR A 110 -22.81 39.67 9.13
C THR A 110 -23.93 40.60 8.64
N ILE A 111 -24.98 40.05 8.00
CA ILE A 111 -26.16 40.83 7.59
C ILE A 111 -26.83 41.50 8.79
N VAL A 112 -27.03 40.77 9.89
CA VAL A 112 -27.61 41.31 11.12
C VAL A 112 -26.77 42.47 11.66
N GLN A 113 -25.44 42.32 11.72
CA GLN A 113 -24.55 43.36 12.22
C GLN A 113 -24.53 44.61 11.32
N LEU A 114 -24.56 44.44 10.00
CA LEU A 114 -24.65 45.55 9.05
C LEU A 114 -26.00 46.26 9.15
N THR A 115 -27.09 45.52 9.34
CA THR A 115 -28.43 46.08 9.52
C THR A 115 -28.49 46.94 10.78
N ILE A 116 -27.94 46.45 11.90
CA ILE A 116 -27.84 47.22 13.15
C ILE A 116 -27.03 48.50 12.92
N LEU A 117 -25.90 48.42 12.20
CA LEU A 117 -25.07 49.58 11.87
C LEU A 117 -25.85 50.63 11.07
N VAL A 118 -26.56 50.22 10.02
CA VAL A 118 -27.38 51.14 9.20
C VAL A 118 -28.43 51.84 10.05
N ILE A 119 -29.13 51.12 10.93
CA ILE A 119 -30.11 51.70 11.85
C ILE A 119 -29.45 52.71 12.79
N GLN A 120 -28.29 52.39 13.37
CA GLN A 120 -27.56 53.30 14.25
C GLN A 120 -27.13 54.58 13.53
N VAL A 121 -26.64 54.47 12.29
CA VAL A 121 -26.26 55.62 11.47
C VAL A 121 -27.49 56.47 11.12
N ALA A 122 -28.59 55.85 10.70
CA ALA A 122 -29.84 56.56 10.40
C ALA A 122 -30.39 57.32 11.62
N MET A 123 -30.37 56.69 12.81
CA MET A 123 -30.76 57.34 14.06
C MET A 123 -29.84 58.51 14.42
N ALA A 124 -28.53 58.34 14.27
CA ALA A 124 -27.56 59.40 14.54
C ALA A 124 -27.76 60.61 13.61
N LEU A 125 -28.06 60.36 12.32
CA LEU A 125 -28.39 61.40 11.34
C LEU A 125 -29.73 62.09 11.67
N ALA A 126 -30.77 61.33 12.00
CA ALA A 126 -32.07 61.89 12.36
C ALA A 126 -32.01 62.76 13.63
N ALA A 127 -31.17 62.40 14.59
CA ALA A 127 -30.94 63.16 15.82
C ALA A 127 -29.93 64.31 15.66
N ALA A 128 -29.36 64.53 14.46
CA ALA A 128 -28.29 65.52 14.28
C ALA A 128 -28.76 66.95 14.58
N ALA A 129 -29.91 67.37 14.08
CA ALA A 129 -30.45 68.71 14.33
C ALA A 129 -30.75 68.97 15.82
N PRO A 130 -31.54 68.15 16.53
CA PRO A 130 -31.85 68.40 17.95
C PRO A 130 -30.63 68.26 18.87
N THR A 131 -29.58 67.55 18.46
CA THR A 131 -28.33 67.42 19.23
C THR A 131 -27.23 68.41 18.79
N LEU A 132 -27.55 69.37 17.91
CA LEU A 132 -26.59 70.32 17.34
C LEU A 132 -25.37 69.64 16.71
N GLY A 133 -25.57 68.49 16.08
CA GLY A 133 -24.54 67.65 15.45
C GLY A 133 -23.82 66.69 16.40
N GLY A 134 -24.11 66.74 17.70
CA GLY A 134 -23.45 65.88 18.70
C GLY A 134 -23.64 64.38 18.46
N SER A 135 -24.82 63.95 17.98
CA SER A 135 -25.08 62.53 17.66
C SER A 135 -24.19 61.97 16.56
N LEU A 136 -23.66 62.82 15.65
CA LEU A 136 -22.81 62.38 14.54
C LEU A 136 -21.47 61.80 15.02
N ALA A 137 -20.99 62.21 16.21
CA ALA A 137 -19.79 61.65 16.81
C ALA A 137 -19.91 60.15 17.14
N GLN A 138 -21.14 59.61 17.20
CA GLN A 138 -21.39 58.18 17.43
C GLN A 138 -21.16 57.34 16.16
N ILE A 139 -21.21 57.92 14.97
CA ILE A 139 -21.08 57.17 13.70
C ILE A 139 -19.71 56.46 13.60
N PRO A 140 -18.56 57.14 13.79
CA PRO A 140 -17.25 56.46 13.77
C PRO A 140 -17.13 55.37 14.84
N ILE A 141 -17.75 55.57 16.00
CA ILE A 141 -17.76 54.60 17.11
C ILE A 141 -18.55 53.36 16.71
N ALA A 142 -19.76 53.53 16.17
CA ALA A 142 -20.61 52.44 15.69
C ALA A 142 -19.93 51.62 14.58
N ILE A 143 -19.29 52.29 13.62
CA ILE A 143 -18.48 51.62 12.57
C ILE A 143 -17.33 50.83 13.21
N GLY A 144 -16.63 51.41 14.18
CA GLY A 144 -15.57 50.72 14.92
C GLY A 144 -16.04 49.45 15.64
N VAL A 145 -17.19 49.52 16.32
CA VAL A 145 -17.82 48.37 16.99
C VAL A 145 -18.22 47.30 15.98
N ALA A 146 -18.88 47.69 14.88
CA ALA A 146 -19.28 46.76 13.82
C ALA A 146 -18.07 46.07 13.19
N ARG A 147 -16.95 46.81 12.97
CA ARG A 147 -15.69 46.22 12.49
C ARG A 147 -15.17 45.13 13.43
N VAL A 148 -15.16 45.39 14.75
CA VAL A 148 -14.69 44.40 15.73
C VAL A 148 -15.60 43.17 15.76
N ALA A 149 -16.92 43.36 15.71
CA ALA A 149 -17.89 42.27 15.66
C ALA A 149 -17.70 41.39 14.41
N ILE A 150 -17.58 42.00 13.23
CA ILE A 150 -17.36 41.29 11.96
C ILE A 150 -16.00 40.56 11.98
N ARG A 151 -14.92 41.18 12.47
CA ARG A 151 -13.62 40.49 12.63
C ARG A 151 -13.72 39.26 13.51
N ARG A 152 -14.48 39.35 14.61
CA ARG A 152 -14.68 38.21 15.51
C ARG A 152 -15.40 37.07 14.81
N ILE A 153 -16.48 37.38 14.08
CA ILE A 153 -17.24 36.42 13.27
C ILE A 153 -16.30 35.72 12.26
N ILE A 154 -15.51 36.47 11.50
CA ILE A 154 -14.56 35.92 10.51
C ILE A 154 -13.51 35.03 11.19
N LYS A 155 -12.92 35.50 12.30
CA LYS A 155 -11.90 34.75 13.03
C LYS A 155 -12.44 33.42 13.56
N GLU A 156 -13.68 33.41 14.04
CA GLU A 156 -14.32 32.20 14.53
C GLU A 156 -14.52 31.15 13.43
N VAL A 157 -14.88 31.58 12.21
CA VAL A 157 -15.01 30.69 11.05
C VAL A 157 -13.66 30.06 10.71
N VAL A 158 -12.62 30.88 10.55
CA VAL A 158 -11.26 30.39 10.27
C VAL A 158 -10.81 29.41 11.35
N GLN A 159 -11.05 29.74 12.62
CA GLN A 159 -10.68 28.89 13.74
C GLN A 159 -11.40 27.54 13.70
N ARG A 160 -12.73 27.52 13.53
CA ARG A 160 -13.51 26.28 13.48
C ARG A 160 -13.12 25.41 12.28
N VAL A 161 -12.97 26.02 11.10
CA VAL A 161 -12.61 25.28 9.87
C VAL A 161 -11.19 24.72 9.98
N VAL A 162 -10.20 25.56 10.27
CA VAL A 162 -8.78 25.18 10.21
C VAL A 162 -8.38 24.31 11.39
N ASN A 163 -8.87 24.61 12.60
CA ASN A 163 -8.38 23.96 13.82
C ASN A 163 -9.28 22.84 14.34
N ASP A 164 -10.54 22.75 13.91
CA ASP A 164 -11.42 21.64 14.29
C ASP A 164 -11.76 20.72 13.11
N ILE A 165 -12.24 21.25 11.98
CA ILE A 165 -12.75 20.42 10.87
C ILE A 165 -11.62 19.71 10.12
N ILE A 166 -10.65 20.47 9.61
CA ILE A 166 -9.52 19.92 8.85
C ILE A 166 -8.76 18.83 9.65
N PRO A 167 -8.35 19.07 10.91
CA PRO A 167 -7.55 18.10 11.64
C PRO A 167 -8.31 16.87 12.10
N ARG A 168 -9.60 16.99 12.43
CA ARG A 168 -10.37 15.87 12.98
C ARG A 168 -10.99 15.01 11.89
N LEU A 169 -11.70 15.63 10.95
CA LEU A 169 -12.49 14.90 9.95
C LEU A 169 -11.67 14.59 8.71
N LEU A 170 -11.01 15.59 8.12
CA LEU A 170 -10.32 15.40 6.84
C LEU A 170 -9.03 14.57 6.97
N ARG A 171 -8.30 14.64 8.09
CA ARG A 171 -7.14 13.75 8.30
C ARG A 171 -7.55 12.29 8.44
N ARG A 172 -8.63 12.01 9.17
CA ARG A 172 -9.16 10.64 9.32
C ARG A 172 -9.66 10.12 7.98
N ALA A 173 -10.45 10.92 7.26
CA ALA A 173 -10.88 10.60 5.90
C ALA A 173 -9.70 10.32 4.97
N LYS A 174 -8.62 11.13 5.02
CA LYS A 174 -7.40 10.90 4.23
C LYS A 174 -6.73 9.56 4.58
N THR A 175 -6.67 9.20 5.85
CA THR A 175 -6.10 7.91 6.29
C THR A 175 -6.93 6.74 5.78
N LEU A 176 -8.25 6.82 5.87
CA LEU A 176 -9.17 5.81 5.36
C LEU A 176 -9.14 5.72 3.82
N LEU A 177 -9.16 6.85 3.11
CA LEU A 177 -8.97 6.89 1.66
C LEU A 177 -7.62 6.31 1.24
N ARG A 178 -6.57 6.51 2.04
CA ARG A 178 -5.27 5.88 1.79
C ARG A 178 -5.30 4.38 1.97
N ARG A 179 -6.15 3.84 2.85
CA ARG A 179 -6.36 2.39 3.02
C ARG A 179 -7.22 1.83 1.89
N PHE A 180 -8.29 2.54 1.53
CA PHE A 180 -9.14 2.25 0.37
C PHE A 180 -8.34 2.22 -0.95
N ASN A 181 -7.54 3.26 -1.19
CA ASN A 181 -6.75 3.44 -2.41
C ASN A 181 -5.35 2.82 -2.29
N ARG A 182 -5.00 2.21 -1.14
CA ARG A 182 -3.82 1.36 -1.09
C ARG A 182 -4.13 0.25 -2.08
N LYS A 183 -3.35 0.17 -3.16
CA LYS A 183 -3.18 -1.12 -3.80
C LYS A 183 -2.85 -2.05 -2.64
N GLY A 184 -3.75 -3.00 -2.36
CA GLY A 184 -3.32 -4.17 -1.62
C GLY A 184 -2.03 -4.67 -2.26
N PRO A 185 -1.17 -5.40 -1.53
CA PRO A 185 -0.09 -6.13 -2.20
C PRO A 185 -0.66 -6.71 -3.50
N ASP A 186 -0.04 -6.43 -4.65
CA ASP A 186 -0.63 -6.66 -5.98
C ASP A 186 -1.22 -8.07 -6.05
N ARG A 187 -2.53 -8.16 -5.84
CA ARG A 187 -3.29 -9.41 -5.69
C ARG A 187 -4.56 -9.24 -6.49
N ARG A 188 -4.37 -9.20 -7.81
CA ARG A 188 -5.45 -9.38 -8.78
C ARG A 188 -6.12 -10.73 -8.55
N PRO A 189 -7.45 -10.85 -8.68
CA PRO A 189 -8.13 -12.14 -8.60
C PRO A 189 -7.74 -12.96 -9.84
N GLY A 190 -7.02 -14.07 -9.64
CA GLY A 190 -6.63 -14.99 -10.72
C GLY A 190 -5.29 -14.70 -11.41
N ARG A 191 -4.19 -14.65 -10.67
CA ARG A 191 -2.99 -15.45 -11.03
C ARG A 191 -2.77 -16.38 -9.84
N PRO A 192 -2.59 -17.70 -10.02
CA PRO A 192 -2.37 -18.63 -8.91
C PRO A 192 -1.30 -18.02 -8.01
N GLY A 193 -1.69 -17.74 -6.76
CA GLY A 193 -0.92 -16.87 -5.88
C GLY A 193 0.47 -17.45 -5.68
N VAL A 194 1.50 -16.64 -5.92
CA VAL A 194 2.86 -16.97 -5.50
C VAL A 194 2.79 -17.33 -4.01
N PRO A 195 2.94 -18.60 -3.63
CA PRO A 195 2.85 -19.02 -2.23
C PRO A 195 3.98 -18.35 -1.48
N GLY A 196 3.77 -17.93 -0.23
CA GLY A 196 4.87 -17.41 0.60
C GLY A 196 5.96 -18.48 0.83
N PRO A 197 7.15 -18.09 1.32
CA PRO A 197 8.18 -19.05 1.66
C PRO A 197 7.71 -19.99 2.78
N LEU A 198 8.03 -21.27 2.65
CA LEU A 198 7.84 -22.31 3.66
C LEU A 198 8.56 -21.91 4.95
N GLN A 199 7.90 -22.12 6.08
CA GLN A 199 8.37 -21.70 7.42
C GLN A 199 8.87 -22.88 8.26
N GLU A 200 8.30 -24.06 8.06
CA GLU A 200 8.62 -25.27 8.83
C GLU A 200 9.84 -25.97 8.25
N VAL A 201 10.77 -26.36 9.13
CA VAL A 201 11.96 -27.13 8.75
C VAL A 201 11.54 -28.56 8.40
N ARG A 202 12.06 -29.07 7.28
CA ARG A 202 11.72 -30.39 6.71
C ARG A 202 12.94 -31.23 6.34
N TYR A 203 14.07 -30.57 6.07
CA TYR A 203 15.25 -31.16 5.45
C TYR A 203 16.50 -30.88 6.26
N GLN A 204 17.50 -31.73 6.09
CA GLN A 204 18.80 -31.58 6.74
C GLN A 204 19.68 -30.63 5.94
N GLY A 205 20.12 -29.53 6.57
CA GLY A 205 21.05 -28.58 5.96
C GLY A 205 22.50 -29.03 6.02
N ARG A 206 23.27 -28.58 5.02
CA ARG A 206 24.73 -28.66 4.98
C ARG A 206 25.31 -27.26 5.11
N PRO A 207 26.26 -27.01 6.04
CA PRO A 207 26.94 -25.73 6.09
C PRO A 207 27.76 -25.48 4.81
N MET A 208 27.95 -24.21 4.49
CA MET A 208 28.91 -23.80 3.46
C MET A 208 30.32 -24.25 3.86
N ARG A 209 31.15 -24.66 2.89
CA ARG A 209 32.53 -25.05 3.16
C ARG A 209 33.33 -23.89 3.75
N ASP A 210 34.18 -24.20 4.72
CA ASP A 210 34.99 -23.22 5.45
C ASP A 210 35.93 -22.39 4.56
N ASP A 211 36.33 -22.94 3.41
CA ASP A 211 37.15 -22.25 2.40
C ASP A 211 36.50 -20.95 1.89
N TYR A 212 35.18 -20.82 2.01
CA TYR A 212 34.41 -19.65 1.58
C TYR A 212 33.98 -18.75 2.74
N ARG A 213 34.37 -19.02 3.98
CA ARG A 213 33.91 -18.27 5.17
C ARG A 213 34.21 -16.76 5.09
N TYR A 214 35.23 -16.37 4.34
CA TYR A 214 35.66 -14.99 4.14
C TYR A 214 35.29 -14.40 2.78
N GLU A 215 34.47 -15.08 1.97
CA GLU A 215 34.13 -14.67 0.60
C GLU A 215 33.51 -13.26 0.50
N THR A 216 32.94 -12.73 1.58
CA THR A 216 32.31 -11.40 1.64
C THR A 216 33.30 -10.28 2.00
N ALA A 217 34.52 -10.61 2.41
CA ALA A 217 35.53 -9.65 2.84
C ALA A 217 36.60 -9.48 1.74
N GLY A 218 36.42 -8.47 0.87
CA GLY A 218 37.22 -8.26 -0.35
C GLY A 218 38.73 -8.20 -0.15
N ASP A 219 39.20 -7.72 1.00
CA ASP A 219 40.63 -7.57 1.29
C ASP A 219 41.22 -8.73 2.13
N HIS A 220 40.40 -9.68 2.58
CA HIS A 220 40.79 -10.61 3.64
C HIS A 220 41.68 -11.79 3.16
N PRO A 221 42.84 -12.06 3.80
CA PRO A 221 43.49 -13.36 3.98
C PRO A 221 43.06 -14.58 3.17
N GLY A 222 41.97 -15.14 3.67
CA GLY A 222 41.36 -16.37 3.21
C GLY A 222 40.12 -16.16 2.33
N ASN A 223 39.91 -14.97 1.76
CA ASN A 223 38.89 -14.80 0.73
C ASN A 223 39.41 -15.43 -0.58
N PRO A 224 38.72 -16.45 -1.13
CA PRO A 224 39.14 -17.12 -2.35
C PRO A 224 38.94 -16.29 -3.63
N PHE A 225 38.24 -15.15 -3.55
CA PHE A 225 37.86 -14.33 -4.70
C PHE A 225 38.46 -12.93 -4.69
N ARG A 226 39.52 -12.69 -3.90
CA ARG A 226 40.12 -11.35 -3.80
C ARG A 226 40.54 -10.78 -5.17
N PRO A 227 40.37 -9.46 -5.39
CA PRO A 227 39.87 -8.46 -4.44
C PRO A 227 38.33 -8.34 -4.38
N LYS A 228 37.58 -9.25 -5.02
CA LYS A 228 36.11 -9.20 -5.05
C LYS A 228 35.50 -9.68 -3.74
N SER A 229 34.24 -9.29 -3.52
CA SER A 229 33.42 -9.74 -2.40
C SER A 229 32.08 -10.28 -2.89
N VAL A 230 31.70 -11.45 -2.37
CA VAL A 230 30.41 -12.07 -2.66
C VAL A 230 29.31 -11.33 -1.91
N ARG A 231 28.22 -11.01 -2.60
CA ARG A 231 27.09 -10.27 -2.05
C ARG A 231 26.24 -11.15 -1.12
N ARG A 232 25.69 -10.55 -0.06
CA ARG A 232 24.56 -11.06 0.73
C ARG A 232 23.29 -10.29 0.37
N LEU A 233 22.15 -10.98 0.39
CA LEU A 233 20.85 -10.42 0.04
C LEU A 233 20.03 -10.11 1.30
N SER A 234 19.27 -9.02 1.28
CA SER A 234 18.16 -8.82 2.22
C SER A 234 17.08 -9.90 2.02
N GLU A 235 16.18 -10.07 2.97
CA GLU A 235 15.08 -11.05 2.86
C GLU A 235 14.21 -10.81 1.62
N ALA A 236 13.89 -9.54 1.32
CA ALA A 236 13.09 -9.18 0.14
C ALA A 236 13.83 -9.46 -1.17
N GLU A 237 15.14 -9.18 -1.25
CA GLU A 237 15.95 -9.49 -2.43
C GLU A 237 16.08 -10.99 -2.63
N ARG A 238 16.30 -11.75 -1.55
CA ARG A 238 16.37 -13.21 -1.60
C ARG A 238 15.03 -13.81 -2.03
N GLU A 239 13.93 -13.28 -1.52
CA GLU A 239 12.57 -13.70 -1.90
C GLU A 239 12.30 -13.48 -3.40
N ALA A 240 12.85 -12.43 -4.02
CA ALA A 240 12.74 -12.22 -5.46
C ALA A 240 13.43 -13.30 -6.30
N HIS A 241 14.38 -14.05 -5.72
CA HIS A 241 15.02 -15.21 -6.35
C HIS A 241 14.31 -16.55 -6.06
N ARG A 242 13.26 -16.55 -5.24
CA ARG A 242 12.55 -17.79 -4.93
C ARG A 242 11.80 -18.30 -6.16
N VAL A 243 11.83 -19.61 -6.36
CA VAL A 243 10.98 -20.31 -7.33
C VAL A 243 10.05 -21.25 -6.57
N TYR A 244 8.87 -21.49 -7.14
CA TYR A 244 7.87 -22.40 -6.58
C TYR A 244 7.20 -23.17 -7.71
N VAL A 245 6.65 -24.34 -7.38
CA VAL A 245 5.89 -25.15 -8.31
C VAL A 245 4.40 -24.79 -8.16
N ASP A 246 3.72 -24.47 -9.25
CA ASP A 246 2.27 -24.24 -9.24
C ASP A 246 1.46 -25.54 -9.28
N SER A 247 0.13 -25.44 -9.27
CA SER A 247 -0.77 -26.60 -9.31
C SER A 247 -0.63 -27.46 -10.57
N ASP A 248 -0.05 -26.93 -11.64
CA ASP A 248 0.14 -27.60 -12.93
C ASP A 248 1.55 -28.20 -13.05
N GLY A 249 2.35 -28.16 -11.99
CA GLY A 249 3.73 -28.65 -11.98
C GLY A 249 4.72 -27.71 -12.67
N ILE A 250 4.35 -26.44 -12.89
CA ILE A 250 5.19 -25.43 -13.54
C ILE A 250 5.97 -24.66 -12.48
N VAL A 251 7.30 -24.67 -12.61
CA VAL A 251 8.20 -23.83 -11.82
C VAL A 251 8.05 -22.38 -12.26
N ARG A 252 7.64 -21.53 -11.32
CA ARG A 252 7.44 -20.10 -11.49
C ARG A 252 8.34 -19.30 -10.56
N GLN A 253 8.67 -18.09 -10.98
CA GLN A 253 9.42 -17.12 -10.19
C GLN A 253 8.50 -16.41 -9.20
N ALA A 254 8.94 -16.25 -7.95
CA ALA A 254 8.16 -15.58 -6.92
C ALA A 254 8.01 -14.06 -7.19
N LYS A 255 9.00 -13.43 -7.83
CA LYS A 255 9.00 -11.99 -8.10
C LYS A 255 7.89 -11.52 -9.05
N ASP A 256 7.46 -12.36 -9.99
CA ASP A 256 6.53 -11.97 -11.06
C ASP A 256 5.51 -13.06 -11.48
N GLY A 257 5.63 -14.28 -10.95
CA GLY A 257 4.80 -15.43 -11.29
C GLY A 257 5.03 -16.00 -12.70
N GLN A 258 6.03 -15.52 -13.43
CA GLN A 258 6.34 -16.05 -14.76
C GLN A 258 7.02 -17.42 -14.65
N PRO A 259 6.82 -18.32 -15.64
CA PRO A 259 7.58 -19.55 -15.73
C PRO A 259 9.08 -19.25 -15.62
N PHE A 260 9.79 -20.03 -14.81
CA PHE A 260 11.23 -19.96 -14.73
C PHE A 260 11.83 -20.65 -15.95
N ASP A 261 12.83 -20.01 -16.57
CA ASP A 261 13.46 -20.53 -17.78
C ASP A 261 14.96 -20.27 -17.73
N THR A 262 15.74 -21.31 -18.01
CA THR A 262 17.20 -21.29 -17.89
C THR A 262 17.90 -21.34 -19.25
N ARG A 263 17.18 -21.31 -20.38
CA ARG A 263 17.80 -21.43 -21.72
C ARG A 263 18.82 -20.35 -22.00
N ALA A 264 18.56 -19.13 -21.54
CA ALA A 264 19.47 -17.99 -21.68
C ALA A 264 20.47 -17.84 -20.51
N ALA A 265 20.43 -18.73 -19.52
CA ALA A 265 21.32 -18.70 -18.37
C ALA A 265 22.64 -19.39 -18.67
N SER A 266 23.72 -18.95 -18.04
CA SER A 266 25.01 -19.62 -18.03
C SER A 266 25.63 -19.57 -16.64
N THR A 267 26.47 -20.55 -16.34
CA THR A 267 27.16 -20.68 -15.06
C THR A 267 28.65 -20.89 -15.29
N HIS A 268 29.44 -20.81 -14.22
CA HIS A 268 30.86 -21.10 -14.25
C HIS A 268 31.17 -22.53 -14.72
N TRP A 269 30.34 -23.51 -14.32
CA TRP A 269 30.49 -24.92 -14.70
C TRP A 269 29.84 -25.25 -16.05
N THR A 270 28.96 -24.37 -16.53
CA THR A 270 28.13 -24.56 -17.73
C THR A 270 28.13 -23.29 -18.56
N GLN A 271 29.23 -23.07 -19.26
CA GLN A 271 29.41 -21.87 -20.07
C GLN A 271 28.59 -21.92 -21.37
N ASP A 272 28.33 -23.11 -21.89
CA ASP A 272 27.46 -23.35 -23.06
C ASP A 272 25.98 -23.05 -22.79
N GLY A 273 25.63 -22.77 -21.54
CA GLY A 273 24.33 -22.28 -21.11
C GLY A 273 23.28 -23.35 -20.79
N GLY A 274 22.04 -22.90 -20.58
CA GLY A 274 20.88 -23.76 -20.29
C GLY A 274 20.68 -24.11 -18.82
N ARG A 275 21.53 -23.62 -17.92
CA ARG A 275 21.49 -23.94 -16.48
C ARG A 275 21.61 -22.70 -15.62
N ALA A 276 20.90 -22.71 -14.50
CA ALA A 276 20.94 -21.67 -13.48
C ALA A 276 21.49 -22.25 -12.17
N ILE A 277 22.16 -21.43 -11.36
CA ILE A 277 22.52 -21.83 -10.00
C ILE A 277 21.25 -21.89 -9.12
N PHE A 278 21.17 -22.87 -8.22
CA PHE A 278 20.11 -22.93 -7.23
C PHE A 278 20.60 -23.38 -5.85
N VAL A 279 19.86 -23.00 -4.82
CA VAL A 279 19.94 -23.57 -3.47
C VAL A 279 18.54 -23.89 -2.96
N MET A 280 18.44 -24.88 -2.08
CA MET A 280 17.23 -25.18 -1.33
C MET A 280 17.53 -25.04 0.16
N ASP A 281 16.76 -24.24 0.89
CA ASP A 281 16.94 -24.14 2.35
C ASP A 281 16.36 -25.37 3.09
N GLU A 282 16.58 -25.44 4.41
CA GLU A 282 16.12 -26.55 5.26
C GLU A 282 14.58 -26.68 5.34
N ARG A 283 13.84 -25.66 4.90
CA ARG A 283 12.37 -25.64 4.89
C ARG A 283 11.80 -26.11 3.55
N GLY A 284 12.65 -26.28 2.54
CA GLY A 284 12.27 -26.68 1.18
C GLY A 284 12.09 -25.49 0.23
N ASN A 285 12.41 -24.25 0.62
CA ASN A 285 12.35 -23.12 -0.30
C ASN A 285 13.50 -23.19 -1.30
N ILE A 286 13.17 -23.20 -2.59
CA ILE A 286 14.16 -23.20 -3.67
C ILE A 286 14.39 -21.77 -4.16
N TYR A 287 15.64 -21.35 -4.19
CA TYR A 287 16.08 -20.06 -4.73
C TYR A 287 16.99 -20.31 -5.92
N ALA A 288 16.72 -19.65 -7.05
CA ALA A 288 17.47 -19.84 -8.29
C ALA A 288 17.81 -18.50 -8.96
N SER A 289 18.92 -18.48 -9.70
CA SER A 289 19.36 -17.30 -10.45
C SER A 289 19.98 -17.69 -11.79
N ASN A 290 19.49 -17.05 -12.85
CA ASN A 290 20.09 -17.11 -14.20
C ASN A 290 21.38 -16.28 -14.30
N TYR A 291 21.66 -15.46 -13.29
CA TYR A 291 22.88 -14.67 -13.19
C TYR A 291 23.84 -15.33 -12.19
N GLN A 292 25.06 -15.56 -12.65
CA GLN A 292 26.20 -15.90 -11.81
C GLN A 292 27.39 -15.05 -12.23
N GLU A 293 28.10 -14.49 -11.25
CA GLU A 293 29.37 -13.82 -11.50
C GLU A 293 30.41 -14.33 -10.50
N VAL A 294 31.50 -14.88 -11.02
CA VAL A 294 32.60 -15.40 -10.20
C VAL A 294 33.18 -14.29 -9.33
N GLY A 295 33.01 -14.47 -8.02
CA GLY A 295 33.48 -13.59 -6.97
C GLY A 295 32.49 -12.51 -6.52
N ALA A 296 31.29 -12.45 -7.12
CA ALA A 296 30.27 -11.46 -6.77
C ALA A 296 28.90 -12.09 -6.47
N PHE A 297 28.45 -13.09 -7.24
CA PHE A 297 27.14 -13.73 -7.06
C PHE A 297 27.23 -15.24 -7.26
N HIS A 298 26.97 -16.01 -6.19
CA HIS A 298 27.12 -17.46 -6.14
C HIS A 298 25.98 -18.15 -5.38
N HIS A 299 26.02 -19.48 -5.25
CA HIS A 299 25.11 -20.26 -4.38
C HIS A 299 25.01 -19.67 -2.96
N SER A 300 26.15 -19.24 -2.41
CA SER A 300 26.23 -18.63 -1.08
C SER A 300 25.52 -17.27 -1.00
N THR A 301 25.35 -16.55 -2.12
CA THR A 301 24.49 -15.36 -2.20
C THR A 301 23.02 -15.74 -2.03
N LEU A 302 22.55 -16.76 -2.75
CA LEU A 302 21.17 -17.26 -2.64
C LEU A 302 20.88 -17.90 -1.28
N GLY A 303 21.89 -18.54 -0.66
CA GLY A 303 21.80 -19.14 0.67
C GLY A 303 22.08 -18.17 1.82
N ASN A 304 22.49 -16.92 1.54
CA ASN A 304 23.01 -15.97 2.53
C ASN A 304 24.11 -16.55 3.47
N GLY A 305 24.91 -17.48 2.95
CA GLY A 305 25.96 -18.18 3.71
C GLY A 305 25.44 -19.16 4.77
N GLN A 306 24.13 -19.34 4.88
CA GLN A 306 23.50 -20.28 5.81
C GLN A 306 23.61 -21.72 5.30
N PRO A 307 23.37 -22.72 6.17
CA PRO A 307 23.19 -24.10 5.74
C PRO A 307 22.06 -24.25 4.71
N VAL A 308 22.25 -25.14 3.74
CA VAL A 308 21.27 -25.43 2.68
C VAL A 308 21.04 -26.94 2.57
N ALA A 309 19.80 -27.35 2.33
CA ALA A 309 19.44 -28.76 2.14
C ALA A 309 19.95 -29.33 0.81
N ALA A 310 20.01 -28.50 -0.24
CA ALA A 310 20.58 -28.86 -1.53
C ALA A 310 21.16 -27.62 -2.23
N ALA A 311 22.12 -27.83 -3.14
CA ALA A 311 22.68 -26.75 -3.95
C ALA A 311 23.32 -27.29 -5.23
N GLY A 312 23.19 -26.57 -6.33
CA GLY A 312 23.79 -27.01 -7.58
C GLY A 312 23.29 -26.20 -8.75
N GLU A 313 23.03 -26.89 -9.85
CA GLU A 313 22.43 -26.28 -11.05
C GLU A 313 21.08 -26.92 -11.36
N ILE A 314 20.18 -26.12 -11.91
CA ILE A 314 18.85 -26.55 -12.37
C ILE A 314 18.68 -26.16 -13.83
N ALA A 315 18.14 -27.08 -14.63
CA ALA A 315 17.71 -26.82 -15.99
C ALA A 315 16.18 -26.79 -16.04
N VAL A 316 15.60 -25.67 -16.47
CA VAL A 316 14.16 -25.46 -16.59
C VAL A 316 13.85 -24.85 -17.95
N VAL A 317 12.90 -25.44 -18.68
CA VAL A 317 12.44 -24.96 -19.98
C VAL A 317 10.93 -24.78 -19.92
N ASP A 318 10.46 -23.56 -20.22
CA ASP A 318 9.04 -23.20 -20.15
C ASP A 318 8.41 -23.57 -18.78
N GLY A 319 9.19 -23.40 -17.70
CA GLY A 319 8.80 -23.75 -16.33
C GLY A 319 8.83 -25.24 -15.99
N ARG A 320 9.17 -26.14 -16.91
CA ARG A 320 9.32 -27.57 -16.62
C ARG A 320 10.76 -27.93 -16.29
N VAL A 321 10.98 -28.51 -15.10
CA VAL A 321 12.30 -29.00 -14.69
C VAL A 321 12.72 -30.14 -15.61
N GLN A 322 13.90 -30.01 -16.21
CA GLN A 322 14.47 -31.01 -17.10
C GLN A 322 15.39 -31.95 -16.33
N TYR A 323 16.26 -31.40 -15.48
CA TYR A 323 17.17 -32.13 -14.60
C TYR A 323 17.82 -31.17 -13.59
N VAL A 324 18.45 -31.72 -12.57
CA VAL A 324 19.29 -31.00 -11.61
C VAL A 324 20.67 -31.65 -11.50
N THR A 325 21.69 -30.87 -11.16
CA THR A 325 23.06 -31.37 -10.92
C THR A 325 23.54 -30.95 -9.53
N SER A 326 24.50 -31.68 -8.95
CA SER A 326 25.13 -31.32 -7.68
C SER A 326 26.27 -30.29 -7.82
N ALA A 327 26.33 -29.56 -8.94
CA ALA A 327 27.40 -28.63 -9.30
C ALA A 327 27.38 -27.34 -8.45
N SER A 328 27.75 -27.46 -7.17
CA SER A 328 27.98 -26.34 -6.25
C SER A 328 29.36 -26.44 -5.60
N GLY A 329 30.25 -25.48 -5.88
CA GLY A 329 31.57 -25.41 -5.26
C GLY A 329 31.51 -25.06 -3.76
N HIS A 330 30.58 -24.17 -3.39
CA HIS A 330 30.40 -23.64 -2.03
C HIS A 330 29.93 -24.69 -1.04
N TYR A 331 28.99 -25.54 -1.46
CA TYR A 331 28.37 -26.53 -0.57
C TYR A 331 28.82 -27.96 -0.86
N ARG A 332 29.09 -28.33 -2.14
CA ARG A 332 29.39 -29.70 -2.57
C ARG A 332 28.47 -30.74 -1.91
N PRO A 333 27.14 -30.68 -2.17
CA PRO A 333 26.22 -31.61 -1.54
C PRO A 333 26.49 -33.04 -2.02
N ASP A 334 26.31 -33.98 -1.10
CA ASP A 334 26.38 -35.40 -1.41
C ASP A 334 25.07 -35.91 -2.04
N PRO A 335 25.04 -37.16 -2.55
CA PRO A 335 23.83 -37.69 -3.18
C PRO A 335 22.60 -37.73 -2.27
N GLN A 336 22.76 -37.87 -0.94
CA GLN A 336 21.62 -37.87 -0.01
C GLN A 336 21.01 -36.48 0.11
N GLN A 337 21.85 -35.45 0.21
CA GLN A 337 21.40 -34.06 0.23
C GLN A 337 20.71 -33.67 -1.08
N MET A 338 21.23 -34.13 -2.22
CA MET A 338 20.61 -33.85 -3.51
C MET A 338 19.28 -34.59 -3.72
N ARG A 339 19.05 -35.74 -3.08
CA ARG A 339 17.71 -36.37 -3.11
C ARG A 339 16.64 -35.49 -2.46
N GLN A 340 17.01 -34.63 -1.50
CA GLN A 340 16.06 -33.74 -0.83
C GLN A 340 15.36 -32.78 -1.82
N VAL A 341 16.07 -32.29 -2.86
CA VAL A 341 15.43 -31.42 -3.86
C VAL A 341 14.48 -32.18 -4.77
N THR A 342 14.80 -33.42 -5.16
CA THR A 342 13.86 -34.25 -5.93
C THR A 342 12.65 -34.68 -5.10
N ASP A 343 12.83 -34.88 -3.80
CA ASP A 343 11.73 -35.14 -2.86
C ASP A 343 10.80 -33.92 -2.75
N GLU A 344 11.35 -32.70 -2.61
CA GLU A 344 10.53 -31.48 -2.57
C GLU A 344 9.81 -31.23 -3.90
N LEU A 345 10.47 -31.43 -5.05
CA LEU A 345 9.80 -31.33 -6.36
C LEU A 345 8.65 -32.34 -6.50
N SER A 346 8.88 -33.59 -6.08
CA SER A 346 7.86 -34.65 -6.14
C SER A 346 6.67 -34.35 -5.22
N ARG A 347 6.92 -33.79 -4.02
CA ARG A 347 5.85 -33.31 -3.11
C ARG A 347 4.95 -32.26 -3.75
N ASN A 348 5.48 -31.50 -4.71
CA ASN A 348 4.74 -30.49 -5.44
C ASN A 348 4.29 -30.97 -6.85
N GLY A 349 4.27 -32.29 -7.10
CA GLY A 349 3.74 -32.86 -8.33
C GLY A 349 4.72 -32.91 -9.52
N VAL A 350 6.00 -32.60 -9.29
CA VAL A 350 7.06 -32.67 -10.31
C VAL A 350 7.92 -33.91 -10.03
N ASN A 351 7.57 -35.01 -10.70
CA ASN A 351 8.17 -36.33 -10.48
C ASN A 351 9.25 -36.67 -11.52
N ASP A 352 9.99 -37.75 -11.28
CA ASP A 352 10.92 -38.39 -12.23
C ASP A 352 12.03 -37.48 -12.77
N ILE A 353 12.45 -36.47 -11.99
CA ILE A 353 13.50 -35.53 -12.38
C ILE A 353 14.87 -36.22 -12.32
N PRO A 354 15.63 -36.29 -13.43
CA PRO A 354 16.99 -36.78 -13.44
C PRO A 354 17.89 -35.94 -12.53
N LEU A 355 18.62 -36.62 -11.65
CA LEU A 355 19.62 -36.01 -10.79
C LEU A 355 21.01 -36.49 -11.19
N PHE A 356 21.89 -35.55 -11.52
CA PHE A 356 23.27 -35.82 -11.88
C PHE A 356 24.26 -35.34 -10.82
N GLY A 357 25.43 -35.97 -10.78
CA GLY A 357 26.57 -35.56 -9.97
C GLY A 357 27.20 -34.26 -10.44
N PHE A 358 28.30 -33.90 -9.79
CA PHE A 358 29.01 -32.65 -10.03
C PHE A 358 29.55 -32.55 -11.47
N ASP A 359 29.86 -33.69 -12.08
CA ASP A 359 30.33 -33.80 -13.46
C ASP A 359 29.23 -33.57 -14.51
N GLY A 360 27.95 -33.48 -14.08
CA GLY A 360 26.79 -33.36 -14.96
C GLY A 360 26.52 -34.60 -15.82
N ARG A 361 27.16 -35.74 -15.54
CA ARG A 361 27.10 -36.97 -16.35
C ARG A 361 26.72 -38.19 -15.53
N THR A 362 27.25 -38.31 -14.31
CA THR A 362 26.96 -39.45 -13.43
C THR A 362 25.57 -39.31 -12.84
N ARG A 363 24.66 -40.25 -13.15
CA ARG A 363 23.29 -40.25 -12.62
C ARG A 363 23.27 -40.74 -11.16
N LEU A 364 22.49 -40.08 -10.30
CA LEU A 364 22.44 -40.35 -8.86
C LEU A 364 21.11 -40.96 -8.38
N ASN A 365 20.08 -41.00 -9.23
CA ASN A 365 18.75 -41.56 -8.95
C ASN A 365 18.21 -42.46 -10.06
#